data_AF-A0A0F9NX61-F1
#
_entry.id   AF-A0A0F9NX61-F1
#
_cell.length_a   1.000
_cell.length_b   1.000
_cell.length_c   1.000
_cell.angle_alpha   90.00
_cell.angle_beta   90.00
_cell.angle_gamma   90.00
#
_symmetry.space_group_name_H-M   'P 1'
#
loop_
_entity.id
_entity.type
_entity.pdbx_description
1 polymer ?
#
loop_
_entity_poly.entity_id
_entity_poly.type
_entity_poly.pdbx_seq_one_letter_code
_entity_poly.pdbx_strand_id
1 'polypeptide(L)'
;MSIAFAKLTDLAIPNGTKPSNAIAQELIDDAIAILLIAPAALDGNTYTIEGRRWGAATWVTLQEGFIGVALADVHPPAAGKALCYNMADFGFNAFHSFRIVSTVNVTNTLHVWECIKLWTS
;
A
#
# COMPACT_ATOMS: atom_id res chain seq x y z
N MET A 1 12.85 -23.42 -5.67
CA MET A 1 12.54 -22.09 -5.13
C MET A 1 11.04 -21.94 -5.17
N SER A 2 10.38 -21.86 -4.02
CA SER A 2 8.92 -21.69 -3.93
C SER A 2 8.57 -20.30 -3.42
N ILE A 3 7.38 -19.81 -3.76
CA ILE A 3 6.85 -18.56 -3.22
C ILE A 3 5.98 -18.90 -2.00
N ALA A 4 6.31 -18.29 -0.87
CA ALA A 4 5.50 -18.31 0.33
C ALA A 4 4.69 -17.01 0.44
N PHE A 5 3.58 -17.06 1.18
CA PHE A 5 2.73 -15.89 1.41
C PHE A 5 2.16 -15.86 2.83
N ALA A 6 1.82 -14.66 3.29
CA ALA A 6 1.16 -14.43 4.58
C ALA A 6 0.23 -13.24 4.48
N LYS A 7 -0.95 -13.36 5.08
CA LYS A 7 -1.85 -12.23 5.27
C LYS A 7 -1.27 -11.32 6.36
N LEU A 8 -1.13 -10.03 6.03
CA LEU A 8 -0.78 -8.97 6.98
C LEU A 8 -2.06 -8.39 7.57
N THR A 9 -1.92 -7.47 8.52
CA THR A 9 -3.05 -6.67 9.01
C THR A 9 -3.69 -5.92 7.83
N ASP A 10 -5.01 -5.92 7.79
CA ASP A 10 -5.75 -5.20 6.75
C ASP A 10 -5.52 -3.68 6.88
N LEU A 11 -5.54 -2.97 5.75
CA LEU A 11 -5.43 -1.51 5.67
C LEU A 11 -6.83 -0.93 5.62
N ALA A 12 -7.30 -0.38 6.74
CA ALA A 12 -8.66 0.10 6.89
C ALA A 12 -8.72 1.62 7.03
N ILE A 13 -9.52 2.30 6.21
CA ILE A 13 -9.85 3.73 6.34
C ILE A 13 -11.23 3.85 7.00
N PRO A 14 -11.29 4.29 8.28
CA PRO A 14 -12.55 4.54 8.96
C PRO A 14 -13.43 5.59 8.27
N ASN A 15 -14.74 5.53 8.54
CA ASN A 15 -15.65 6.58 8.11
C ASN A 15 -15.26 7.93 8.72
N GLY A 16 -15.27 8.98 7.92
CA GLY A 16 -14.91 10.33 8.32
C GLY A 16 -13.41 10.63 8.36
N THR A 17 -12.55 9.68 7.98
CA THR A 17 -11.09 9.88 7.94
C THR A 17 -10.53 9.74 6.52
N LYS A 18 -9.23 10.00 6.36
CA LYS A 18 -8.50 9.86 5.09
C LYS A 18 -7.49 8.70 5.07
N PRO A 19 -6.57 8.59 6.05
CA PRO A 19 -5.56 7.54 5.99
C PRO A 19 -6.05 6.26 6.64
N SER A 20 -5.51 5.14 6.18
CA SER A 20 -5.62 3.86 6.87
C SER A 20 -4.63 3.80 8.04
N ASN A 21 -4.69 2.71 8.81
CA ASN A 21 -3.51 2.23 9.54
C ASN A 21 -2.32 2.01 8.59
N ALA A 22 -1.11 1.90 9.14
CA ALA A 22 0.11 1.67 8.36
C ALA A 22 0.67 0.27 8.61
N ILE A 23 1.31 -0.28 7.58
CA ILE A 23 2.15 -1.47 7.68
C ILE A 23 3.59 -0.99 7.85
N ALA A 24 4.23 -1.45 8.91
CA ALA A 24 5.61 -1.13 9.22
C ALA A 24 6.58 -2.03 8.41
N GLN A 25 7.78 -1.51 8.14
CA GLN A 25 8.75 -2.15 7.26
C GLN A 25 9.18 -3.52 7.78
N GLU A 26 9.30 -3.68 9.10
CA GLU A 26 9.71 -4.95 9.72
C GLU A 26 8.76 -6.11 9.41
N LEU A 27 7.51 -5.82 9.02
CA LEU A 27 6.54 -6.83 8.60
C LEU A 27 6.71 -7.27 7.14
N ILE A 28 7.49 -6.52 6.36
CA ILE A 28 7.62 -6.65 4.90
C ILE A 28 9.08 -6.65 4.42
N ASP A 29 10.07 -6.67 5.31
CA ASP A 29 11.50 -6.54 4.96
C ASP A 29 12.02 -7.63 4.02
N ASP A 30 11.51 -8.86 4.18
CA ASP A 30 11.80 -10.03 3.35
C ASP A 30 10.83 -10.18 2.17
N ALA A 31 9.88 -9.26 2.02
CA ALA A 31 8.92 -9.32 0.93
C ALA A 31 9.61 -9.08 -0.41
N ILE A 32 9.24 -9.87 -1.42
CA ILE A 32 9.54 -9.57 -2.82
C ILE A 32 8.40 -8.80 -3.48
N ALA A 33 7.17 -8.96 -2.95
CA ALA A 33 5.99 -8.25 -3.43
C ALA A 33 4.93 -8.13 -2.35
N ILE A 34 4.08 -7.11 -2.49
CA ILE A 34 2.87 -6.89 -1.69
C ILE A 34 1.66 -6.99 -2.62
N LEU A 35 0.72 -7.86 -2.30
CA LEU A 35 -0.56 -7.94 -2.97
C LEU A 35 -1.60 -7.18 -2.15
N LEU A 36 -2.23 -6.18 -2.76
CA LEU A 36 -3.34 -5.44 -2.17
C LEU A 36 -4.64 -5.78 -2.91
N ILE A 37 -5.68 -6.11 -2.14
CA ILE A 37 -7.02 -6.40 -2.66
C ILE A 37 -7.97 -5.30 -2.19
N ALA A 38 -8.54 -4.57 -3.13
CA ALA A 38 -9.49 -3.51 -2.82
C ALA A 38 -10.85 -4.07 -2.38
N PRO A 39 -11.60 -3.33 -1.54
CA PRO A 39 -12.97 -3.70 -1.21
C PRO A 39 -13.83 -3.71 -2.48
N ALA A 40 -14.92 -4.50 -2.45
CA ALA A 40 -15.81 -4.66 -3.61
C ALA A 40 -16.44 -3.35 -4.10
N ALA A 41 -16.59 -2.37 -3.20
CA ALA A 41 -17.08 -1.04 -3.52
C ALA A 41 -16.12 0.01 -2.94
N LEU A 42 -15.77 0.99 -3.78
CA LEU A 42 -15.11 2.22 -3.40
C LEU A 42 -16.03 3.38 -3.78
N ASP A 43 -15.95 4.46 -3.02
CA ASP A 43 -16.53 5.73 -3.45
C ASP A 43 -15.71 6.34 -4.62
N GLY A 44 -16.21 7.42 -5.20
CA GLY A 44 -15.57 8.11 -6.34
C GLY A 44 -14.29 8.86 -6.01
N ASN A 45 -13.63 8.54 -4.88
CA ASN A 45 -12.41 9.21 -4.46
C ASN A 45 -11.18 8.59 -5.13
N THR A 46 -10.10 9.38 -5.16
CA THR A 46 -8.79 8.86 -5.50
C THR A 46 -8.14 8.32 -4.24
N TYR A 47 -7.71 7.06 -4.33
CA TYR A 47 -6.90 6.41 -3.31
C TYR A 47 -5.45 6.39 -3.78
N THR A 48 -4.49 6.57 -2.90
CA THR A 48 -3.07 6.43 -3.23
C THR A 48 -2.37 5.63 -2.15
N ILE A 49 -1.25 5.01 -2.54
CA ILE A 49 -0.35 4.37 -1.58
C ILE A 49 0.68 5.41 -1.16
N GLU A 50 0.83 5.63 0.13
CA GLU A 50 1.85 6.51 0.69
C GLU A 50 2.91 5.71 1.45
N GLY A 51 4.16 6.10 1.29
CA GLY A 51 5.29 5.65 2.10
C GLY A 51 5.78 6.74 3.04
N ARG A 52 6.35 6.34 4.18
CA ARG A 52 7.05 7.22 5.11
C ARG A 52 8.49 6.77 5.27
N ARG A 53 9.45 7.66 5.07
CA ARG A 53 10.89 7.37 5.23
C ARG A 53 11.29 7.36 6.71
N TRP A 54 12.37 6.66 7.03
CA TRP A 54 12.98 6.66 8.35
C TRP A 54 13.31 8.08 8.82
N GLY A 55 12.86 8.45 10.02
CA GLY A 55 13.08 9.78 10.60
C GLY A 55 12.29 10.92 9.94
N ALA A 56 11.49 10.66 8.90
CA ALA A 56 10.68 11.69 8.26
C ALA A 56 9.38 11.95 9.05
N ALA A 57 8.97 13.21 9.15
CA ALA A 57 7.66 13.57 9.70
C ALA A 57 6.52 13.40 8.69
N THR A 58 6.83 13.45 7.39
CA THR A 58 5.85 13.50 6.30
C THR A 58 5.71 12.16 5.58
N TRP A 59 4.51 11.93 5.04
CA TRP A 59 4.20 10.85 4.13
C TRP A 59 4.33 11.36 2.69
N VAL A 60 4.70 10.47 1.77
CA VAL A 60 4.80 10.79 0.34
C VAL A 60 4.11 9.70 -0.47
N THR A 61 3.39 10.09 -1.52
CA THR A 61 2.84 9.13 -2.48
C THR A 61 3.97 8.31 -3.07
N LEU A 62 3.79 6.99 -3.09
CA LEU A 62 4.74 6.10 -3.74
C LEU A 62 4.70 6.31 -5.25
N GLN A 63 5.85 6.09 -5.88
CA GLN A 63 5.98 6.07 -7.34
C GLN A 63 6.59 4.74 -7.76
N GLU A 64 6.15 4.23 -8.90
CA GLU A 64 6.67 3.01 -9.50
C GLU A 64 8.09 3.25 -9.99
N GLY A 65 9.10 2.60 -9.44
CA GLY A 65 10.38 2.36 -10.10
C GLY A 65 11.62 2.69 -9.25
N PHE A 66 12.78 2.33 -9.78
CA PHE A 66 14.03 2.28 -9.02
C PHE A 66 14.58 3.67 -8.65
N ILE A 67 15.34 3.72 -7.55
CA ILE A 67 16.05 4.91 -7.08
C ILE A 67 16.88 5.51 -8.23
N GLY A 68 16.58 6.76 -8.60
CA GLY A 68 17.29 7.49 -9.66
C GLY A 68 16.63 7.44 -11.04
N VAL A 69 15.44 6.85 -11.18
CA VAL A 69 14.65 6.85 -12.42
C VAL A 69 13.46 7.81 -12.27
N ALA A 70 13.07 8.48 -13.36
CA ALA A 70 11.88 9.34 -13.39
C ALA A 70 10.65 8.51 -13.80
N LEU A 71 9.61 8.48 -12.97
CA LEU A 71 8.56 7.46 -13.08
C LEU A 71 7.14 7.94 -12.69
N ALA A 72 6.14 7.06 -12.91
CA ALA A 72 4.72 7.29 -12.65
C ALA A 72 4.30 6.93 -11.21
N ASP A 73 3.16 7.47 -10.76
CA ASP A 73 2.62 7.20 -9.42
C ASP A 73 2.08 5.77 -9.30
N VAL A 74 2.15 5.19 -8.09
CA VAL A 74 1.54 3.88 -7.85
C VAL A 74 0.03 3.99 -7.87
N HIS A 75 -0.61 3.27 -8.80
CA HIS A 75 -2.05 3.15 -8.82
C HIS A 75 -2.53 2.19 -7.73
N PRO A 76 -3.50 2.57 -6.88
CA PRO A 76 -4.13 1.65 -5.94
C PRO A 76 -4.92 0.58 -6.72
N PRO A 77 -5.28 -0.56 -6.09
CA PRO A 77 -6.22 -1.48 -6.71
C PRO A 77 -7.60 -0.82 -6.82
N ALA A 78 -8.21 -0.93 -8.00
CA ALA A 78 -9.59 -0.51 -8.24
C ALA A 78 -10.58 -1.42 -7.49
N ALA A 79 -11.81 -0.95 -7.28
CA ALA A 79 -12.84 -1.68 -6.52
C ALA A 79 -12.99 -3.14 -6.98
N GLY A 80 -12.93 -4.07 -6.02
CA GLY A 80 -13.00 -5.52 -6.25
C GLY A 80 -11.85 -6.11 -7.07
N LYS A 81 -10.74 -5.37 -7.25
CA LYS A 81 -9.54 -5.84 -7.94
C LYS A 81 -8.41 -6.06 -6.95
N ALA A 82 -7.48 -6.91 -7.36
CA ALA A 82 -6.21 -7.13 -6.69
C ALA A 82 -5.07 -6.60 -7.57
N LEU A 83 -4.09 -5.95 -6.96
CA LEU A 83 -2.85 -5.52 -7.62
C LEU A 83 -1.64 -5.97 -6.80
N CYS A 84 -0.64 -6.49 -7.50
CA CYS A 84 0.61 -6.97 -6.93
C CYS A 84 1.71 -5.94 -7.19
N TYR A 85 2.36 -5.47 -6.14
CA TYR A 85 3.40 -4.45 -6.17
C TYR A 85 4.74 -5.10 -5.87
N ASN A 86 5.65 -5.09 -6.84
CA ASN A 86 7.02 -5.55 -6.66
C ASN A 86 7.80 -4.59 -5.74
N MET A 87 8.38 -5.11 -4.66
CA MET A 87 9.04 -4.28 -3.66
C MET A 87 10.21 -3.47 -4.25
N ALA A 88 10.95 -4.04 -5.20
CA ALA A 88 12.11 -3.45 -5.82
C ALA A 88 11.73 -2.34 -6.80
N ASP A 89 10.68 -2.56 -7.60
CA ASP A 89 10.17 -1.54 -8.51
C ASP A 89 9.65 -0.37 -7.69
N PHE A 90 8.75 -0.58 -6.73
CA PHE A 90 8.12 0.52 -5.99
C PHE A 90 8.98 1.12 -4.86
N GLY A 91 10.21 0.64 -4.69
CA GLY A 91 11.15 1.14 -3.69
C GLY A 91 10.63 1.07 -2.25
N PHE A 92 9.74 0.11 -1.93
CA PHE A 92 9.12 -0.01 -0.60
C PHE A 92 10.16 -0.14 0.53
N ASN A 93 11.28 -0.78 0.22
CA ASN A 93 12.47 -0.92 1.05
C ASN A 93 13.16 0.42 1.41
N ALA A 94 12.87 1.52 0.72
CA ALA A 94 13.32 2.87 1.10
C ALA A 94 12.43 3.53 2.17
N PHE A 95 11.31 2.90 2.53
CA PHE A 95 10.32 3.43 3.46
C PHE A 95 10.24 2.58 4.73
N HIS A 96 10.07 3.26 5.86
CA HIS A 96 9.81 2.67 7.17
C HIS A 96 8.39 2.10 7.28
N SER A 97 7.44 2.61 6.51
CA SER A 97 6.05 2.14 6.57
C SER A 97 5.28 2.61 5.35
N PHE A 98 4.20 1.90 5.02
CA PHE A 98 3.27 2.33 3.98
C PHE A 98 1.80 2.23 4.43
N ARG A 99 0.93 2.95 3.75
CA ARG A 99 -0.53 2.98 4.01
C ARG A 99 -1.32 3.34 2.75
N ILE A 100 -2.64 3.19 2.80
CA ILE A 100 -3.55 3.79 1.81
C ILE A 100 -4.07 5.11 2.36
N VAL A 101 -4.19 6.11 1.49
CA VAL A 101 -4.84 7.38 1.82
C VAL A 101 -5.87 7.72 0.75
N SER A 102 -6.99 8.28 1.17
CA SER A 102 -7.95 8.94 0.28
C SER A 102 -7.60 10.42 0.14
N THR A 103 -7.85 11.01 -1.04
CA THR A 103 -7.68 12.46 -1.25
C THR A 103 -8.62 13.30 -0.36
N VAL A 104 -9.79 12.75 -0.02
CA VAL A 104 -10.81 13.38 0.83
C VAL A 104 -11.29 12.41 1.92
N ASN A 105 -12.08 12.90 2.87
CA ASN A 105 -12.64 12.02 3.89
C ASN A 105 -13.59 11.02 3.23
N VAL A 106 -13.45 9.74 3.59
CA VAL A 106 -14.41 8.70 3.24
C VAL A 106 -15.72 8.98 3.99
N THR A 107 -16.87 8.96 3.30
CA THR A 107 -18.14 9.46 3.87
C THR A 107 -19.21 8.41 4.07
N ASN A 108 -19.12 7.28 3.38
CA ASN A 108 -20.23 6.33 3.31
C ASN A 108 -19.99 5.05 4.11
N THR A 109 -18.76 4.55 4.21
CA THR A 109 -18.46 3.25 4.85
C THR A 109 -16.98 3.08 5.17
N LEU A 110 -16.66 2.14 6.08
CA LEU A 110 -15.30 1.62 6.27
C LEU A 110 -14.79 1.01 4.95
N HIS A 111 -13.63 1.46 4.45
CA HIS A 111 -12.96 0.83 3.32
C HIS A 111 -11.78 0.00 3.82
N VAL A 112 -11.71 -1.26 3.40
CA VAL A 112 -10.70 -2.22 3.88
C VAL A 112 -9.99 -2.83 2.67
N TRP A 113 -8.68 -2.61 2.60
CA TRP A 113 -7.80 -3.32 1.68
C TRP A 113 -7.17 -4.50 2.40
N GLU A 114 -7.29 -5.69 1.81
CA GLU A 114 -6.51 -6.83 2.28
C GLU A 114 -5.08 -6.68 1.82
N CYS A 115 -4.14 -7.00 2.71
CA CYS A 115 -2.70 -6.87 2.46
C CYS A 115 -2.02 -8.23 2.63
N ILE A 116 -1.33 -8.70 1.59
CA ILE A 116 -0.67 -10.01 1.57
C ILE A 116 0.79 -9.82 1.19
N LYS A 117 1.69 -10.38 2.01
CA LYS A 117 3.13 -10.44 1.74
C LYS A 117 3.46 -11.67 0.92
N LEU A 118 4.34 -11.55 -0.08
CA LEU A 118 4.96 -12.66 -0.80
C LEU A 118 6.47 -12.63 -0.63
N TRP A 119 7.11 -13.79 -0.43
CA TRP A 119 8.59 -13.92 -0.33
C TRP A 119 9.08 -15.27 -0.88
N THR A 120 10.38 -15.39 -1.12
CA THR A 120 11.02 -16.65 -1.55
C THR A 120 11.36 -17.53 -0.35
N SER A 121 10.95 -18.80 -0.39
CA SER A 121 11.30 -19.84 0.59
C SER A 121 12.38 -20.78 0.10
#